data_AF-A0A955YF98-F1
#
_entry.id   AF-A0A955YF98-F1
#
_cell.length_a   1.000
_cell.length_b   1.000
_cell.length_c   1.000
_cell.angle_alpha   90.00
_cell.angle_beta   90.00
_cell.angle_gamma   90.00
#
_symmetry.space_group_name_H-M   'P 1'
#
loop_
_entity.id
_entity.type
_entity.pdbx_description
1 polymer ?
#
loop_
_entity_poly.entity_id
_entity_poly.type
_entity_poly.pdbx_seq_one_letter_code
_entity_poly.pdbx_strand_id
1 'polypeptide(L)' 'MDTRRRISLPLHPLPSPQPAAEHRRVVLVDFHWTRDKDPRVPLGHASLLAALSAQPTLDVRSLVVPVNRPGSDAPSVV' A
#
# COMPACT_ATOMS: atom_id res chain seq x y z
N MET A 1 32.07 3.25 58.41
CA MET A 1 31.78 4.47 57.63
C MET A 1 31.84 4.10 56.17
N ASP A 2 30.68 3.83 55.58
CA ASP A 2 30.53 3.20 54.26
C ASP A 2 30.29 4.28 53.19
N THR A 3 31.31 4.52 52.38
CA THR A 3 31.31 5.56 51.33
C THR A 3 30.60 5.01 50.10
N ARG A 4 29.28 5.23 50.03
CA ARG A 4 28.45 4.91 48.86
C ARG A 4 28.92 5.68 47.63
N ARG A 5 29.69 5.01 46.76
CA ARG A 5 30.01 5.48 45.41
C ARG A 5 28.72 5.51 44.57
N ARG A 6 28.24 6.71 44.27
CA ARG A 6 27.19 6.93 43.27
C ARG A 6 27.75 6.61 41.89
N ILE A 7 27.30 5.51 41.29
CA ILE A 7 27.60 5.14 39.90
C ILE A 7 26.69 5.99 39.02
N SER A 8 27.26 6.92 38.26
CA SER A 8 26.56 7.69 37.25
C SER A 8 26.49 6.84 35.97
N LEU A 9 25.33 6.26 35.68
CA LEU A 9 25.10 5.56 34.40
C LEU A 9 25.01 6.59 33.27
N PRO A 10 25.64 6.37 32.10
CA PRO A 10 25.45 7.24 30.95
C PRO A 10 23.99 7.14 30.47
N LEU A 11 23.34 8.29 30.33
CA LEU A 11 22.01 8.41 29.77
C LEU A 11 22.09 8.03 28.29
N HIS A 12 21.72 6.79 27.95
CA HIS A 12 21.56 6.40 26.55
C HIS A 12 20.41 7.24 25.96
N PRO A 13 20.60 7.92 24.82
CA PRO A 13 19.50 8.65 24.21
C PRO A 13 18.37 7.67 23.91
N LEU A 14 17.17 7.98 24.42
CA LEU A 14 15.97 7.25 24.05
C LEU A 14 15.83 7.31 22.52
N PRO A 15 15.50 6.20 21.84
CA PRO A 15 15.22 6.24 20.42
C PRO A 15 14.10 7.27 20.18
N SER A 16 14.41 8.29 19.40
CA SER A 16 13.43 9.28 18.97
C SER A 16 12.26 8.56 18.28
N PRO A 17 11.00 8.93 18.55
CA PRO A 17 9.86 8.33 17.87
C PRO A 17 10.03 8.51 16.37
N GLN A 18 10.34 7.43 15.68
CA GLN A 18 10.35 7.43 14.22
C GLN A 18 8.90 7.64 13.79
N PRO A 19 8.61 8.56 12.85
CA PRO A 19 7.27 8.66 12.31
C PRO A 19 6.89 7.27 11.80
N ALA A 20 5.81 6.70 12.35
CA ALA A 20 5.26 5.45 11.85
C ALA A 20 5.11 5.62 10.34
N ALA A 21 5.74 4.75 9.56
CA ALA A 21 5.71 4.85 8.11
C ALA A 21 4.24 4.95 7.69
N GLU A 22 3.81 6.13 7.20
CA GLU A 22 2.41 6.32 6.81
C GLU A 22 2.12 5.32 5.69
N HIS A 23 1.25 4.35 5.98
CA HIS A 23 0.77 3.42 4.98
C HIS A 23 -0.04 4.21 3.96
N ARG A 24 0.55 4.43 2.78
CA ARG A 24 -0.11 5.15 1.69
C ARG A 24 -1.05 4.19 0.99
N ARG A 25 -2.34 4.51 0.96
CA ARG A 25 -3.32 3.73 0.23
C ARG A 25 -3.29 4.10 -1.25
N VAL A 26 -3.24 3.08 -2.10
CA VAL A 26 -3.28 3.21 -3.56
C VAL A 26 -4.45 2.41 -4.09
N VAL A 27 -5.28 3.03 -4.93
CA VAL A 27 -6.33 2.33 -5.68
C VAL A 27 -5.89 2.28 -7.14
N LEU A 28 -5.62 1.07 -7.62
CA LEU A 28 -5.27 0.81 -9.02
C LEU A 28 -6.52 0.38 -9.78
N VAL A 29 -6.93 1.19 -10.76
CA VAL A 29 -8.13 0.96 -11.55
C VAL A 29 -7.77 0.80 -13.03
N ASP A 30 -8.28 -0.25 -13.67
CA ASP A 30 -8.19 -0.45 -15.11
C ASP A 30 -9.59 -0.55 -15.73
N PHE A 31 -9.84 0.35 -16.68
CA PHE A 31 -11.04 0.40 -17.51
C PHE A 31 -10.68 -0.09 -18.91
N HIS A 32 -10.82 -1.40 -19.12
CA HIS A 32 -10.40 -2.04 -20.37
C HIS A 32 -11.62 -2.36 -21.25
N TRP A 33 -11.42 -2.20 -22.57
CA TRP A 33 -12.38 -2.69 -23.56
C TRP A 33 -12.12 -4.17 -23.80
N THR A 34 -13.03 -5.04 -23.37
CA THR A 34 -12.82 -6.50 -23.50
C THR A 34 -13.43 -7.01 -24.78
N ARG A 35 -12.86 -8.07 -25.34
CA ARG A 35 -13.61 -8.90 -26.27
C ARG A 35 -14.57 -9.76 -25.46
N ASP A 36 -15.73 -10.10 -26.04
CA ASP A 36 -16.63 -11.06 -25.41
C ASP A 36 -15.85 -12.36 -25.14
N LYS A 37 -15.89 -12.83 -23.90
CA LYS A 37 -15.17 -14.01 -23.37
C LYS A 37 -13.65 -13.94 -23.20
N ASP A 38 -13.03 -12.76 -23.08
CA ASP A 38 -11.67 -12.68 -22.54
C ASP A 38 -11.70 -12.39 -21.02
N PRO A 39 -11.44 -13.40 -20.15
CA PRO A 39 -11.46 -13.23 -18.70
C PRO A 39 -10.14 -12.66 -18.16
N ARG A 40 -9.18 -12.32 -19.02
CA ARG A 40 -7.82 -11.97 -18.58
C ARG A 40 -7.77 -10.54 -18.06
N VAL A 41 -7.23 -10.39 -16.84
CA VAL A 41 -6.73 -9.11 -16.36
C VAL A 41 -5.65 -8.61 -17.33
N PRO A 42 -5.69 -7.34 -17.77
CA PRO A 42 -4.66 -6.79 -18.64
C PRO A 42 -3.26 -6.98 -18.03
N LEU A 43 -2.32 -7.45 -18.86
CA LEU A 43 -0.96 -7.74 -18.39
C LEU A 43 -0.32 -6.51 -17.72
N GLY A 44 -0.54 -5.32 -18.28
CA GLY A 44 -0.06 -4.07 -17.71
C GLY A 44 -0.58 -3.84 -16.28
N HIS A 45 -1.86 -4.08 -16.03
CA HIS A 45 -2.46 -3.97 -14.70
C HIS A 45 -1.84 -4.98 -13.72
N ALA A 46 -1.70 -6.24 -14.15
CA ALA A 46 -1.09 -7.28 -13.31
C ALA A 46 0.38 -6.95 -12.97
N SER A 47 1.15 -6.45 -13.93
CA SER A 47 2.53 -6.02 -13.71
C SER A 47 2.62 -4.84 -12.74
N LEU A 48 1.74 -3.84 -12.87
CA LEU A 48 1.75 -2.67 -12.00
C LEU A 48 1.31 -3.04 -10.57
N LEU A 49 0.29 -3.88 -10.44
CA LEU A 49 -0.16 -4.43 -9.16
C LEU A 49 0.97 -5.18 -8.45
N ALA A 50 1.70 -6.04 -9.17
CA ALA A 50 2.83 -6.79 -8.62
C ALA A 50 3.93 -5.84 -8.11
N ALA A 51 4.29 -4.82 -8.91
CA ALA A 51 5.31 -3.85 -8.55
C ALA A 51 4.93 -3.01 -7.32
N LEU A 52 3.68 -2.55 -7.25
CA LEU A 52 3.18 -1.77 -6.12
C LEU A 52 3.02 -2.61 -4.85
N SER A 53 2.58 -3.87 -4.99
CA SER A 53 2.40 -4.79 -3.85
C SER A 53 3.72 -5.22 -3.22
N ALA A 54 4.85 -5.09 -3.94
CA ALA A 54 6.18 -5.34 -3.40
C ALA A 54 6.66 -4.22 -2.44
N GLN A 55 5.96 -3.08 -2.40
CA GLN A 55 6.33 -1.96 -1.54
C GLN A 55 5.64 -2.06 -0.17
N PRO A 56 6.39 -2.26 0.93
CA PRO A 56 5.81 -2.53 2.24
C PRO A 56 5.05 -1.34 2.84
N THR A 57 5.26 -0.14 2.32
CA THR A 57 4.60 1.09 2.76
C THR A 57 3.30 1.40 2.01
N LEU A 58 2.90 0.53 1.07
CA LEU A 58 1.69 0.71 0.26
C LEU A 58 0.58 -0.29 0.64
N ASP A 59 -0.64 0.22 0.86
CA ASP A 59 -1.87 -0.59 0.88
C ASP A 59 -2.55 -0.47 -0.49
N VAL A 60 -2.39 -1.49 -1.33
CA VAL A 60 -2.85 -1.46 -2.73
C VAL A 60 -4.18 -2.19 -2.86
N ARG A 61 -5.17 -1.52 -3.45
CA ARG A 61 -6.47 -2.10 -3.83
C ARG A 61 -6.61 -2.07 -5.35
N SER A 62 -7.07 -3.17 -5.94
CA SER A 62 -7.14 -3.34 -7.40
C SER A 62 -8.59 -3.50 -7.85
N LEU A 63 -8.98 -2.74 -8.87
CA LEU A 63 -10.28 -2.82 -9.53
C LEU A 63 -10.08 -2.91 -11.05
N VAL A 64 -10.64 -3.93 -11.69
CA VAL A 64 -10.57 -4.11 -13.15
C VAL A 64 -11.98 -4.19 -13.69
N VAL A 65 -12.38 -3.21 -14.48
CA VAL A 65 -13.74 -3.06 -14.99
C VAL A 65 -13.74 -3.13 -16.52
N PRO A 66 -14.56 -3.99 -17.11
CA PRO A 66 -14.81 -3.99 -18.55
C PRO A 66 -15.74 -2.83 -18.91
N VAL A 67 -15.32 -1.89 -19.76
CA VAL A 67 -16.14 -0.70 -20.09
C VAL A 67 -17.33 -1.01 -21.00
N ASN A 68 -17.28 -2.15 -21.70
CA ASN A 68 -18.24 -2.51 -22.72
C ASN A 68 -19.30 -3.52 -22.25
N ARG A 69 -19.40 -3.81 -20.94
CA ARG A 69 -20.54 -4.57 -20.40
C ARG A 69 -21.77 -3.67 -20.22
N PRO A 70 -22.98 -4.13 -20.57
CA PRO A 70 -24.21 -3.42 -20.20
C PRO A 70 -24.29 -3.24 -18.67
N GLY A 71 -24.61 -2.03 -18.20
CA GLY A 71 -24.69 -1.73 -16.76
C GLY A 71 -23.35 -1.37 -16.10
N SER A 72 -22.30 -1.09 -16.89
CA SER A 72 -21.03 -0.54 -16.38
C SER A 72 -21.16 0.96 -16.09
N ASP A 73 -22.09 1.35 -15.23
CA ASP A 73 -22.03 2.67 -14.60
C ASP A 73 -20.84 2.63 -13.64
N ALA A 74 -19.85 3.50 -13.86
CA ALA A 74 -18.70 3.57 -12.97
C ALA A 74 -19.21 3.91 -11.55
N PRO A 75 -19.05 3.03 -10.54
CA PRO A 75 -19.38 3.41 -9.18
C PRO A 75 -18.45 4.57 -8.81
N SER A 76 -19.04 5.73 -8.53
CA SER A 76 -18.30 6.90 -8.08
C SER A 76 -17.52 6.53 -6.82
N VAL A 77 -16.20 6.51 -6.91
CA VAL A 77 -15.32 6.38 -5.74
C VAL A 77 -15.12 7.80 -5.22
N VAL A 78 -16.00 8.20 -4.29
CA VAL A 78 -15.83 9.40 -3.45
C VAL A 78 -15.12 9.00 -2.16
#